data_AF-A0A427B963-F1
#
_entry.id   AF-A0A427B963-F1
#
_cell.length_a   1.000
_cell.length_b   1.000
_cell.length_c   1.000
_cell.angle_alpha   90.00
_cell.angle_beta   90.00
_cell.angle_gamma   90.00
#
_symmetry.space_group_name_H-M   'P 1'
#
loop_
_entity.id
_entity.type
_entity.pdbx_description
1 polymer ?
#
loop_
_entity_poly.entity_id
_entity_poly.type
_entity_poly.pdbx_seq_one_letter_code
_entity_poly.pdbx_strand_id
1 'polypeptide(L)'
;MSVLPDEIWARILEMGTAFARLTYRDLCAVAIASRRLNRLARDPALWATLLALDFPAGRHEPHDKATSVKSLYRIRFERDKARRLAAARRAVLYAESRVAASRKRLEELESSLAREGKRLKAAASELADLERARCSEWFLDQHANL
;
A
#
# COMPACT_ATOMS: atom_id res chain seq x y z
N MET A 1 -2.90 45.86 -15.61
CA MET A 1 -2.90 44.63 -14.78
C MET A 1 -3.29 45.06 -13.37
N SER A 2 -4.56 44.87 -13.02
CA SER A 2 -5.24 45.45 -11.85
C SER A 2 -4.37 45.46 -10.59
N VAL A 3 -4.01 46.68 -10.17
CA VAL A 3 -3.14 47.03 -9.04
C VAL A 3 -3.92 46.87 -7.74
N LEU A 4 -4.40 45.65 -7.48
CA LEU A 4 -5.06 45.36 -6.21
C LEU A 4 -4.03 45.56 -5.09
N PRO A 5 -4.31 46.31 -4.01
CA PRO A 5 -3.35 46.59 -2.93
C PRO A 5 -2.85 45.32 -2.20
N ASP A 6 -1.71 45.43 -1.50
CA ASP A 6 -1.08 44.29 -0.81
C ASP A 6 -1.97 43.75 0.30
N GLU A 7 -2.73 44.63 0.94
CA GLU A 7 -3.66 44.35 2.02
C GLU A 7 -4.79 43.42 1.55
N ILE A 8 -5.32 43.68 0.35
CA ILE A 8 -6.38 42.86 -0.22
C ILE A 8 -5.82 41.49 -0.64
N TRP A 9 -4.64 41.46 -1.26
CA TRP A 9 -3.99 40.18 -1.58
C TRP A 9 -3.67 39.37 -0.33
N ALA A 10 -3.14 40.00 0.71
CA ALA A 10 -2.89 39.37 2.00
C ALA A 10 -4.18 38.78 2.57
N ARG A 11 -5.28 39.55 2.54
CA ARG A 11 -6.58 39.09 3.04
C ARG A 11 -7.15 37.93 2.23
N ILE A 12 -7.01 37.95 0.90
CA ILE A 12 -7.42 36.84 0.02
C ILE A 12 -6.65 35.57 0.38
N LEU A 13 -5.33 35.67 0.56
CA LEU A 13 -4.48 34.53 0.92
C LEU A 13 -4.79 34.00 2.32
N GLU A 14 -5.01 34.89 3.28
CA GLU A 14 -5.37 34.56 4.66
C GLU A 14 -6.71 33.83 4.69
N MET A 15 -7.75 34.38 4.06
CA MET A 15 -9.06 33.72 3.97
C MET A 15 -8.96 32.39 3.23
N GLY A 16 -8.22 32.36 2.12
CA GLY A 16 -8.04 31.14 1.34
C GLY A 16 -7.41 30.01 2.14
N THR A 17 -6.38 30.31 2.95
CA THR A 17 -5.74 29.31 3.82
C THR A 17 -6.59 28.95 5.04
N ALA A 18 -7.23 29.93 5.69
CA ALA A 18 -8.09 29.72 6.85
C ALA A 18 -9.32 28.85 6.53
N PHE A 19 -9.92 29.03 5.36
CA PHE A 19 -11.04 28.22 4.88
C PHE A 19 -10.61 26.95 4.13
N ALA A 20 -9.33 26.58 4.20
CA ALA A 20 -8.75 25.42 3.51
C ALA A 20 -9.03 25.37 1.98
N ARG A 21 -9.24 26.54 1.36
CA ARG A 21 -9.42 26.69 -0.09
C ARG A 21 -8.10 26.82 -0.84
N LEU A 22 -7.05 27.27 -0.15
CA LEU A 22 -5.68 27.32 -0.65
C LEU A 22 -4.81 26.37 0.15
N THR A 23 -4.12 25.49 -0.56
CA THR A 23 -3.15 24.55 -0.02
C THR A 23 -1.73 25.10 -0.11
N TYR A 24 -0.76 24.40 0.49
CA TYR A 24 0.66 24.74 0.34
C TYR A 24 1.13 24.80 -1.12
N ARG A 25 0.49 24.03 -2.03
CA ARG A 25 0.83 24.02 -3.46
C ARG A 25 0.42 25.33 -4.11
N ASP A 26 -0.76 25.82 -3.78
CA ASP A 26 -1.31 27.06 -4.32
C ASP A 26 -0.47 28.25 -3.86
N LEU A 27 -0.08 28.29 -2.57
CA LEU A 27 0.85 29.30 -2.06
C LEU A 27 2.21 29.26 -2.76
N CYS A 28 2.74 28.06 -3.02
CA CYS A 28 3.99 27.93 -3.78
C CYS A 28 3.84 28.42 -5.22
N ALA A 29 2.74 28.10 -5.90
CA ALA A 29 2.47 28.55 -7.26
C ALA A 29 2.33 30.09 -7.32
N VAL A 30 1.57 30.67 -6.40
CA VAL A 30 1.40 32.12 -6.24
C VAL A 30 2.74 32.81 -5.96
N ALA A 31 3.61 32.20 -5.15
CA ALA A 31 4.94 32.73 -4.87
C ALA A 31 5.87 32.74 -6.09
N ILE A 32 5.69 31.82 -7.03
CA ILE A 32 6.47 31.77 -8.27
C ILE A 32 5.93 32.80 -9.28
N ALA A 33 4.62 33.04 -9.27
CA ALA A 33 3.96 33.91 -10.25
C ALA A 33 4.43 35.39 -10.21
N SER A 34 4.81 35.92 -9.04
CA SER A 34 5.41 37.27 -8.97
C SER A 34 6.25 37.51 -7.72
N ARG A 35 7.22 38.43 -7.80
CA ARG A 35 8.02 38.89 -6.65
C ARG A 35 7.16 39.49 -5.53
N ARG A 36 6.10 40.20 -5.91
CA ARG A 36 5.16 40.83 -4.99
C ARG A 36 4.39 39.77 -4.19
N LEU A 37 3.77 38.82 -4.88
CA LEU A 37 3.04 37.72 -4.26
C LEU A 37 3.95 36.75 -3.50
N ASN A 38 5.21 36.58 -3.90
CA ASN A 38 6.20 35.83 -3.14
C ASN A 38 6.41 36.41 -1.73
N ARG A 39 6.46 37.74 -1.60
CA ARG A 39 6.59 38.38 -0.29
C ARG A 39 5.37 38.08 0.59
N LEU A 40 4.16 38.20 0.03
CA LEU A 40 2.91 37.91 0.75
C LEU A 40 2.77 36.42 1.11
N ALA A 41 3.07 35.51 0.18
CA ALA A 41 3.01 34.06 0.40
C ALA A 41 4.08 33.53 1.36
N ARG A 42 5.06 34.36 1.76
CA ARG A 42 6.06 34.03 2.79
C ARG A 42 5.63 34.42 4.20
N ASP A 43 4.46 35.06 4.35
CA ASP A 43 3.93 35.43 5.66
C ASP A 43 3.85 34.21 6.60
N PRO A 44 4.53 34.23 7.76
CA PRO A 44 4.50 33.16 8.74
C PRO A 44 3.09 32.74 9.16
N ALA A 45 2.12 33.66 9.20
CA ALA A 45 0.75 33.37 9.63
C ALA A 45 0.06 32.36 8.70
N LEU A 46 0.25 32.50 7.38
CA LEU A 46 -0.29 31.57 6.39
C LEU A 46 0.24 30.15 6.60
N TRP A 47 1.55 30.03 6.81
CA TRP A 47 2.20 28.74 7.04
C TRP A 47 1.85 28.15 8.41
N ALA A 48 1.61 28.98 9.43
CA ALA A 48 1.14 28.52 10.74
C ALA A 48 -0.26 27.92 10.65
N THR A 49 -1.18 28.57 9.90
CA THR A 49 -2.52 28.05 9.63
C THR A 49 -2.46 26.72 8.89
N LEU A 50 -1.67 26.63 7.82
CA LEU A 50 -1.48 25.36 7.10
C LEU A 50 -0.87 24.28 7.98
N LEU A 51 0.10 24.61 8.83
CA LEU A 51 0.70 23.67 9.76
C LEU A 51 -0.34 23.12 10.76
N ALA A 52 -1.23 23.99 11.25
CA ALA A 52 -2.29 23.62 12.18
C ALA A 52 -3.37 22.74 11.54
N LEU A 53 -3.70 22.99 10.27
CA LEU A 53 -4.69 22.22 9.50
C LEU A 53 -4.13 20.86 9.06
N ASP A 54 -2.93 20.83 8.48
CA ASP A 54 -2.36 19.63 7.87
C ASP A 54 -1.70 18.69 8.90
N PHE A 55 -1.19 19.24 10.01
CA PHE A 55 -0.43 18.49 11.00
C PHE A 55 -0.91 18.75 12.45
N PRO A 56 -2.17 18.41 12.78
CA PRO A 56 -2.77 18.72 14.08
C PRO A 56 -2.03 18.06 15.27
N ALA A 57 -1.45 16.87 15.06
CA ALA A 57 -0.72 16.12 16.08
C ALA A 57 0.65 16.72 16.44
N GLY A 58 1.16 17.70 15.67
CA GLY A 58 2.50 18.25 15.87
C GLY A 58 2.58 19.46 16.81
N ARG A 59 1.49 19.87 17.48
CA ARG A 59 1.50 21.11 18.31
C ARG A 59 2.49 21.10 19.47
N HIS A 60 2.98 19.94 19.91
CA HIS A 60 3.78 19.79 21.13
C HIS A 60 5.29 19.57 20.92
N GLU A 61 5.80 19.51 19.68
CA GLU A 61 7.26 19.37 19.51
C GLU A 61 7.95 20.72 19.80
N PRO A 62 8.90 20.77 20.76
CA PRO A 62 9.66 21.99 21.05
C PRO A 62 10.45 22.36 19.80
N HIS A 63 10.18 23.57 19.31
CA HIS A 63 10.78 24.07 18.10
C HIS A 63 11.87 25.07 18.46
N ASP A 64 13.05 24.91 17.86
CA ASP A 64 14.12 25.91 17.98
C ASP A 64 13.61 27.25 17.44
N LYS A 65 13.67 28.31 18.24
CA LYS A 65 13.17 29.64 17.86
C LYS A 65 13.79 30.21 16.57
N ALA A 66 14.85 29.59 16.05
CA ALA A 66 15.58 29.99 14.85
C ALA A 66 14.99 29.50 13.52
N THR A 67 14.14 28.46 13.50
CA THR A 67 13.62 27.91 12.23
C THR A 67 12.36 28.64 11.78
N SER A 68 12.27 28.98 10.49
CA SER A 68 11.06 29.62 9.95
C SER A 68 9.86 28.67 9.97
N VAL A 69 8.64 29.19 10.14
CA VAL A 69 7.40 28.39 10.13
C VAL A 69 7.24 27.62 8.82
N LYS A 70 7.66 28.21 7.70
CA LYS A 70 7.69 27.56 6.38
C LYS A 70 8.66 26.37 6.32
N SER A 71 9.85 26.51 6.90
CA SER A 71 10.80 25.38 6.99
C SER A 71 10.27 24.26 7.89
N LEU A 72 9.59 24.60 9.00
CA LEU A 72 8.94 23.61 9.84
C LEU A 72 7.87 22.82 9.09
N TYR A 73 7.01 23.54 8.35
CA TYR A 73 6.01 22.90 7.48
C TYR A 73 6.67 21.92 6.51
N ARG A 74 7.76 22.34 5.85
CA ARG A 74 8.51 21.48 4.92
C ARG A 74 9.04 20.21 5.60
N ILE A 75 9.63 20.33 6.79
CA ILE A 75 10.16 19.18 7.55
C ILE A 75 9.03 18.20 7.88
N ARG A 76 7.89 18.69 8.38
CA ARG A 76 6.74 17.83 8.72
C ARG A 76 6.15 17.15 7.50
N PHE A 77 6.03 17.89 6.40
CA PHE A 77 5.57 17.35 5.13
C PHE A 77 6.45 16.21 4.64
N GLU A 78 7.77 16.38 4.62
CA GLU A 78 8.68 15.32 4.19
C GLU A 78 8.65 14.11 5.14
N ARG A 79 8.56 14.34 6.46
CA ARG A 79 8.39 13.25 7.45
C ARG A 79 7.09 12.50 7.24
N ASP A 80 5.98 13.18 6.97
CA ASP A 80 4.68 12.54 6.70
C ASP A 80 4.68 11.76 5.38
N LYS A 81 5.22 12.37 4.32
CA LYS A 81 5.41 11.73 3.02
C LYS A 81 6.26 10.46 3.13
N ALA A 82 7.37 10.51 3.85
CA ALA A 82 8.24 9.36 4.10
C ALA A 82 7.50 8.26 4.87
N ARG A 83 6.71 8.62 5.89
CA ARG A 83 5.88 7.68 6.65
C ARG A 83 4.85 6.98 5.77
N ARG A 84 4.10 7.74 4.93
CA ARG A 84 3.12 7.18 3.99
C ARG A 84 3.78 6.20 3.02
N LEU A 85 4.93 6.58 2.46
CA LEU A 85 5.66 5.74 1.51
C LEU A 85 6.20 4.46 2.18
N ALA A 86 6.70 4.55 3.41
CA ALA A 86 7.13 3.38 4.17
C ALA A 86 5.96 2.46 4.55
N ALA A 87 4.79 3.00 4.89
CA ALA A 87 3.58 2.22 5.12
C ALA A 87 3.12 1.49 3.85
N ALA A 88 3.11 2.17 2.71
CA ALA A 88 2.77 1.57 1.42
C ALA A 88 3.73 0.42 1.05
N ARG A 89 5.05 0.63 1.20
CA ARG A 89 6.05 -0.44 0.98
C ARG A 89 5.82 -1.65 1.88
N ARG A 90 5.54 -1.44 3.17
CA ARG A 90 5.22 -2.54 4.08
C ARG A 90 3.98 -3.30 3.63
N ALA A 91 2.92 -2.61 3.23
CA ALA A 91 1.70 -3.24 2.72
C ALA A 91 1.96 -4.13 1.49
N VAL A 92 2.82 -3.67 0.57
CA VAL A 92 3.24 -4.45 -0.61
C VAL A 92 3.99 -5.72 -0.17
N LEU A 93 4.98 -5.60 0.70
CA LEU A 93 5.75 -6.76 1.19
C LEU A 93 4.85 -7.78 1.91
N TYR A 94 3.86 -7.32 2.68
CA TYR A 94 2.86 -8.21 3.28
C TYR A 94 2.01 -8.93 2.24
N ALA A 95 1.60 -8.25 1.15
CA ALA A 95 0.87 -8.91 0.07
C ALA A 95 1.76 -9.94 -0.66
N GLU A 96 2.99 -9.59 -0.98
CA GLU A 96 3.95 -10.47 -1.66
C GLU A 96 4.27 -11.72 -0.84
N SER A 97 4.52 -11.56 0.47
CA SER A 97 4.75 -12.69 1.38
C SER A 97 3.55 -13.65 1.43
N ARG A 98 2.31 -13.12 1.44
CA ARG A 98 1.10 -13.95 1.38
C ARG A 98 0.99 -14.72 0.06
N VAL A 99 1.32 -14.08 -1.06
CA VAL A 99 1.34 -14.73 -2.38
C VAL A 99 2.40 -15.84 -2.40
N ALA A 100 3.61 -15.58 -1.90
CA ALA A 100 4.68 -16.56 -1.84
C ALA A 100 4.31 -17.77 -0.96
N ALA A 101 3.72 -17.54 0.21
CA ALA A 101 3.24 -18.62 1.09
C ALA A 101 2.14 -19.45 0.42
N SER A 102 1.20 -18.79 -0.27
CA SER A 102 0.12 -19.47 -1.00
C SER A 102 0.65 -20.30 -2.16
N ARG A 103 1.65 -19.81 -2.90
CA ARG A 103 2.32 -20.55 -3.97
C ARG A 103 3.01 -21.81 -3.45
N LYS A 104 3.80 -21.69 -2.38
CA LYS A 104 4.43 -22.84 -1.74
C LYS A 104 3.40 -23.88 -1.31
N ARG A 105 2.28 -23.43 -0.73
CA ARG A 105 1.21 -24.33 -0.32
C ARG A 105 0.55 -25.06 -1.50
N LEU A 106 0.42 -24.37 -2.63
CA LEU A 106 -0.10 -24.95 -3.87
C LEU A 106 0.85 -26.03 -4.42
N GLU A 107 2.15 -25.76 -4.46
CA GLU A 107 3.19 -26.73 -4.87
C GLU A 107 3.20 -27.99 -3.97
N GLU A 108 3.03 -27.82 -2.65
CA GLU A 108 2.91 -28.91 -1.70
C GLU A 108 1.67 -29.79 -1.99
N LEU A 109 0.53 -29.15 -2.27
CA LEU A 109 -0.72 -29.83 -2.59
C LEU A 109 -0.64 -30.57 -3.92
N GLU A 110 -0.08 -29.95 -4.96
CA GLU A 110 0.16 -30.59 -6.26
C GLU A 110 1.05 -31.83 -6.12
N SER A 111 2.13 -31.72 -5.35
CA SER A 111 3.02 -32.84 -5.05
C SER A 111 2.30 -33.96 -4.31
N SER A 112 1.40 -33.61 -3.37
CA SER A 112 0.59 -34.60 -2.65
C SER A 112 -0.42 -35.28 -3.55
N LEU A 113 -1.10 -34.52 -4.40
CA LEU A 113 -2.05 -35.04 -5.37
C LEU A 113 -1.37 -36.01 -6.35
N ALA A 114 -0.17 -35.68 -6.83
CA ALA A 114 0.61 -36.56 -7.70
C ALA A 114 0.99 -37.89 -7.01
N ARG A 115 1.37 -37.84 -5.72
CA ARG A 115 1.66 -39.05 -4.92
C ARG A 115 0.42 -39.91 -4.72
N GLU A 116 -0.70 -39.33 -4.34
CA GLU A 116 -1.96 -40.05 -4.16
C GLU A 116 -2.47 -40.62 -5.49
N GLY A 117 -2.33 -39.87 -6.59
CA GLY A 117 -2.66 -40.36 -7.92
C GLY A 117 -1.83 -41.60 -8.34
N LYS A 118 -0.54 -41.66 -7.99
CA LYS A 118 0.28 -42.86 -8.21
C LYS A 118 -0.18 -44.04 -7.34
N ARG A 119 -0.51 -43.80 -6.07
CA ARG A 119 -1.02 -44.83 -5.16
C ARG A 119 -2.34 -45.42 -5.65
N LEU A 120 -3.29 -44.57 -6.07
CA LEU A 120 -4.57 -45.01 -6.62
C LEU A 120 -4.39 -45.82 -7.91
N LYS A 121 -3.46 -45.43 -8.79
CA LYS A 121 -3.14 -46.22 -9.99
C LYS A 121 -2.57 -47.59 -9.64
N ALA A 122 -1.67 -47.68 -8.66
CA ALA A 122 -1.11 -48.94 -8.21
C ALA A 122 -2.19 -49.85 -7.58
N ALA A 123 -3.03 -49.31 -6.70
CA ALA A 123 -4.14 -50.05 -6.10
C ALA A 123 -5.15 -50.53 -7.17
N ALA A 124 -5.42 -49.72 -8.19
CA ALA A 124 -6.28 -50.11 -9.31
C ALA A 124 -5.67 -51.25 -10.15
N SER A 125 -4.36 -51.24 -10.39
CA SER A 125 -3.70 -52.37 -11.08
C SER A 125 -3.70 -53.64 -10.23
N GLU A 126 -3.43 -53.54 -8.93
CA GLU A 126 -3.48 -54.68 -8.00
C GLU A 126 -4.89 -55.29 -7.95
N LEU A 127 -5.93 -54.46 -7.90
CA LEU A 127 -7.31 -54.95 -7.96
C LEU A 127 -7.59 -55.69 -9.27
N ALA A 128 -7.14 -55.16 -10.40
CA ALA A 128 -7.30 -55.79 -11.71
C ALA A 128 -6.49 -57.11 -11.83
N ASP A 129 -5.33 -57.21 -11.18
CA ASP A 129 -4.55 -58.44 -11.08
C ASP A 129 -5.29 -59.49 -10.22
N LEU A 130 -5.85 -59.09 -9.07
CA LEU A 130 -6.63 -59.95 -8.20
C LEU A 130 -7.91 -60.47 -8.86
N GLU A 131 -8.61 -59.62 -9.62
CA GLU A 131 -9.80 -60.03 -10.40
C GLU A 131 -9.43 -61.07 -11.46
N ARG A 132 -8.29 -60.90 -12.15
CA ARG A 132 -7.77 -61.89 -13.11
C ARG A 132 -7.42 -63.21 -12.45
N ALA A 133 -6.76 -63.17 -11.29
CA ALA A 133 -6.43 -64.38 -10.53
C ALA A 133 -7.70 -65.12 -10.10
N ARG A 134 -8.69 -64.41 -9.54
CA ARG A 134 -9.99 -64.97 -9.16
C ARG A 134 -10.71 -65.62 -10.34
N CYS A 135 -10.76 -64.96 -11.50
CA CYS A 135 -11.39 -65.54 -12.69
C CYS A 135 -10.68 -66.80 -13.19
N SER A 136 -9.34 -66.83 -13.10
CA SER A 136 -8.54 -68.00 -13.51
C SER A 136 -8.75 -69.18 -12.57
N GLU A 137 -8.84 -68.93 -11.27
CA GLU A 137 -9.13 -69.94 -10.24
C GLU A 137 -10.54 -70.53 -10.44
N TRP A 138 -11.54 -69.69 -10.70
CA TRP A 138 -12.90 -70.13 -11.03
C TRP A 138 -12.97 -71.01 -12.28
N PHE A 139 -12.15 -70.69 -13.31
CA PHE A 139 -12.04 -71.48 -14.53
C PHE A 139 -11.38 -72.85 -14.29
N LEU A 140 -10.36 -72.92 -13.44
CA LEU A 140 -9.69 -74.17 -13.09
C LEU A 140 -10.61 -75.08 -12.24
N ASP A 141 -11.35 -74.52 -11.29
CA ASP A 141 -12.30 -75.27 -10.47
C ASP A 141 -13.48 -75.85 -11.27
N GLN A 142 -13.90 -75.18 -12.36
CA GLN A 142 -14.92 -75.70 -13.28
C GLN A 142 -14.41 -76.87 -14.15
N HIS A 143 -13.11 -76.89 -14.47
CA HIS A 143 -12.50 -77.94 -15.30
C HIS A 143 -11.91 -79.10 -14.49
N ALA A 144 -11.69 -78.94 -13.18
CA ALA A 144 -11.24 -80.00 -12.27
C ALA A 144 -12.38 -80.89 -11.74
N ASN A 145 -13.65 -80.50 -11.92
CA ASN A 145 -14.84 -81.25 -11.51
C ASN A 145 -15.54 -82.00 -12.67
N LEU A 146 -14.85 -82.21 -13.80
CA LEU A 146 -15.25 -83.06 -14.93
C LEU A 146 -14.30 -84.27 -15.03
#